data_AF-A0A836UB32-F1
#
_entry.id   AF-A0A836UB32-F1
#
_cell.length_a   1.000
_cell.length_b   1.000
_cell.length_c   1.000
_cell.angle_alpha   90.00
_cell.angle_beta   90.00
_cell.angle_gamma   90.00
#
_symmetry.space_group_name_H-M   'P 1'
#
loop_
_entity.id
_entity.type
_entity.pdbx_description
1 polymer ?
#
loop_
_entity_poly.entity_id
_entity_poly.type
_entity_poly.pdbx_seq_one_letter_code
_entity_poly.pdbx_strand_id
1 'polypeptide(L)'
;MAMPDWVESLPTVNASLNGLAFTLLIIGRVLIHRGHRDAHKKTMLAALATSTLFLATYLLYHAAMQHYTGQSEVKFQGTGPIRTVYFVILVSHVLLAITVPVLAIMTVRHGLKQQWQAHRKIARITFPIWVYVSLTGVIIYVMLFQWNPQ
;
A
#
# COMPACT_ATOMS: atom_id res chain seq x y z
N MET A 1 -8.71 8.66 26.62
CA MET A 1 -9.17 9.85 25.87
C MET A 1 -9.76 9.36 24.57
N ALA A 2 -10.91 9.88 24.13
CA ALA A 2 -11.44 9.56 22.81
C ALA A 2 -10.43 10.02 21.74
N MET A 3 -10.29 9.26 20.66
CA MET A 3 -9.43 9.68 19.55
C MET A 3 -10.04 10.90 18.85
N PRO A 4 -9.24 11.90 18.46
CA PRO A 4 -9.74 13.00 17.64
C PRO A 4 -10.25 12.50 16.28
N ASP A 5 -11.33 13.11 15.75
CA ASP A 5 -11.97 12.73 14.47
C ASP A 5 -10.99 12.63 13.28
N TRP A 6 -9.97 13.49 13.27
CA TRP A 6 -8.95 13.47 12.21
C TRP A 6 -8.12 12.19 12.23
N VAL A 7 -7.89 11.58 13.41
CA VAL A 7 -7.17 10.29 13.57
C VAL A 7 -8.07 9.13 13.15
N GLU A 8 -9.35 9.18 13.51
CA GLU A 8 -10.34 8.16 13.15
C GLU A 8 -10.59 8.09 11.64
N SER A 9 -10.38 9.20 10.93
CA SER A 9 -10.49 9.27 9.46
C SER A 9 -9.26 8.69 8.73
N LEU A 10 -8.10 8.57 9.39
CA LEU A 10 -6.84 8.15 8.74
C LEU A 10 -6.88 6.73 8.16
N PRO A 11 -7.49 5.71 8.80
CA PRO A 11 -7.62 4.38 8.20
C PRO A 11 -8.32 4.42 6.83
N THR A 12 -9.40 5.20 6.70
CA THR A 12 -10.14 5.36 5.44
C THR A 12 -9.29 6.08 4.38
N VAL A 13 -8.55 7.12 4.79
CA VAL A 13 -7.59 7.80 3.91
C VAL A 13 -6.50 6.84 3.45
N ASN A 14 -5.92 6.05 4.35
CA ASN A 14 -4.89 5.06 4.07
C ASN A 14 -5.36 3.98 3.10
N ALA A 15 -6.58 3.47 3.28
CA ALA A 15 -7.20 2.53 2.34
C ALA A 15 -7.42 3.17 0.96
N SER A 16 -7.92 4.41 0.92
CA SER A 16 -8.13 5.15 -0.33
C SER A 16 -6.83 5.40 -1.09
N LEU A 17 -5.75 5.75 -0.38
CA LEU A 17 -4.42 5.94 -0.97
C LEU A 17 -3.85 4.63 -1.52
N ASN A 18 -4.05 3.50 -0.83
CA ASN A 18 -3.67 2.19 -1.37
C ASN A 18 -4.48 1.82 -2.62
N GLY A 19 -5.79 2.04 -2.62
CA GLY A 19 -6.65 1.81 -3.79
C GLY A 19 -6.25 2.69 -4.98
N LEU A 20 -5.90 3.95 -4.72
CA LEU A 20 -5.38 4.86 -5.74
C LEU A 20 -4.03 4.39 -6.27
N ALA A 21 -3.09 4.01 -5.39
CA ALA A 21 -1.79 3.46 -5.80
C ALA A 21 -1.95 2.20 -6.66
N PHE A 22 -2.81 1.26 -6.24
CA PHE A 22 -3.16 0.07 -7.03
C PHE A 22 -3.65 0.46 -8.43
N THR A 23 -4.62 1.39 -8.51
CA THR A 23 -5.18 1.85 -9.78
C THR A 23 -4.11 2.47 -10.69
N LEU A 24 -3.26 3.33 -10.14
CA LEU A 24 -2.15 3.95 -10.88
C LEU A 24 -1.15 2.90 -11.37
N LEU A 25 -0.83 1.87 -10.59
CA LEU A 25 0.05 0.79 -11.02
C LEU A 25 -0.53 0.01 -12.21
N ILE A 26 -1.82 -0.33 -12.16
CA ILE A 26 -2.50 -1.00 -13.27
C ILE A 26 -2.51 -0.11 -14.52
N ILE A 27 -2.85 1.17 -14.39
CA ILE A 27 -2.79 2.14 -15.51
C ILE A 27 -1.35 2.23 -16.06
N GLY A 28 -0.36 2.33 -15.19
CA GLY A 28 1.05 2.37 -15.55
C GLY A 28 1.48 1.15 -16.36
N ARG A 29 1.00 -0.05 -15.99
CA ARG A 29 1.24 -1.29 -16.73
C ARG A 29 0.60 -1.26 -18.11
N VAL A 30 -0.65 -0.79 -18.22
CA VAL A 30 -1.35 -0.68 -19.51
C VAL A 30 -0.64 0.32 -20.43
N LEU A 31 -0.22 1.48 -19.91
CA LEU A 31 0.47 2.51 -20.68
C LEU A 31 1.79 2.00 -21.29
N ILE A 32 2.59 1.25 -20.53
CA ILE A 32 3.85 0.70 -21.06
C ILE A 32 3.60 -0.42 -22.09
N HIS A 33 2.53 -1.21 -21.96
CA HIS A 33 2.14 -2.21 -22.97
C HIS A 33 1.74 -1.54 -24.29
N ARG A 34 1.10 -0.37 -24.21
CA ARG A 34 0.73 0.45 -25.38
C ARG A 34 1.89 1.30 -25.92
N GLY A 35 3.09 1.21 -25.33
CA GLY A 35 4.27 1.96 -25.77
C GLY A 35 4.31 3.43 -25.32
N HIS A 36 3.35 3.91 -24.52
CA HIS A 36 3.31 5.29 -24.03
C HIS A 36 4.28 5.51 -22.86
N ARG A 37 5.57 5.62 -23.15
CA ARG A 37 6.66 5.69 -22.15
C ARG A 37 6.57 6.91 -21.23
N ASP A 38 6.28 8.10 -21.76
CA ASP A 38 6.21 9.32 -20.95
C ASP A 38 5.01 9.32 -20.01
N ALA A 39 3.86 8.86 -20.50
CA ALA A 39 2.67 8.69 -19.67
C ALA A 39 2.94 7.64 -18.57
N HIS A 40 3.52 6.49 -18.92
CA HIS A 40 3.94 5.48 -17.95
C HIS A 40 4.84 6.08 -16.86
N LYS A 41 5.88 6.84 -17.24
CA LYS A 41 6.78 7.49 -16.28
C LYS A 41 6.03 8.40 -15.32
N LYS A 42 5.17 9.29 -15.83
CA LYS A 42 4.36 10.20 -15.00
C LYS A 42 3.44 9.43 -14.04
N THR A 43 2.76 8.40 -14.54
CA THR A 43 1.87 7.56 -13.72
C THR A 43 2.64 6.78 -12.65
N MET A 44 3.81 6.23 -12.95
CA MET A 44 4.62 5.51 -11.95
C MET A 44 5.20 6.44 -10.88
N LEU A 45 5.55 7.68 -11.22
CA LEU A 45 5.95 8.69 -10.24
C LEU A 45 4.77 9.12 -9.36
N ALA A 46 3.57 9.26 -9.93
CA ALA A 46 2.36 9.50 -9.15
C ALA A 46 2.06 8.34 -8.20
N ALA A 47 2.16 7.08 -8.67
CA ALA A 47 1.99 5.91 -7.81
C ALA A 47 3.00 5.88 -6.65
N LEU A 48 4.27 6.21 -6.92
CA LEU A 48 5.29 6.35 -5.88
C LEU A 48 4.92 7.44 -4.87
N ALA A 49 4.51 8.62 -5.34
CA ALA A 49 4.11 9.73 -4.47
C ALA A 49 2.90 9.35 -3.60
N THR A 50 1.88 8.70 -4.18
CA THR A 50 0.72 8.19 -3.44
C THR A 50 1.11 7.16 -2.39
N SER A 51 2.00 6.20 -2.72
CA SER A 51 2.49 5.21 -1.75
C SER A 51 3.33 5.84 -0.64
N THR A 52 4.15 6.86 -0.94
CA THR A 52 4.89 7.61 0.08
C THR A 52 3.95 8.37 1.01
N LEU A 53 2.92 9.01 0.46
CA LEU A 53 1.89 9.68 1.25
C LEU A 53 1.16 8.68 2.15
N PHE A 54 0.74 7.53 1.62
CA PHE A 54 0.17 6.45 2.40
C PHE A 54 1.07 6.06 3.57
N LEU A 55 2.37 5.81 3.32
CA LEU A 55 3.29 5.39 4.37
C LEU A 55 3.42 6.47 5.46
N ALA A 56 3.52 7.75 5.08
CA ALA A 56 3.57 8.85 6.04
C ALA A 56 2.29 8.92 6.90
N THR A 57 1.12 8.84 6.27
CA THR A 57 -0.17 8.88 6.96
C THR A 57 -0.42 7.63 7.82
N TYR A 58 0.05 6.46 7.39
CA TYR A 58 0.01 5.21 8.14
C TYR A 58 0.84 5.29 9.42
N LEU A 59 2.08 5.77 9.31
CA LEU A 59 2.97 5.94 10.47
C LEU A 59 2.43 7.00 11.43
N LEU A 60 1.86 8.09 10.89
CA LEU A 60 1.19 9.11 11.69
C LEU A 60 0.00 8.54 12.46
N TYR A 61 -0.85 7.73 11.81
CA TYR A 61 -1.97 7.07 12.47
C TYR A 61 -1.51 6.16 13.62
N HIS A 62 -0.50 5.32 13.39
CA HIS A 62 0.02 4.42 14.43
C HIS A 62 0.65 5.19 15.59
N ALA A 63 1.42 6.24 15.30
CA ALA A 63 2.02 7.09 16.33
C ALA A 63 0.94 7.83 17.15
N ALA A 64 -0.09 8.36 16.49
CA ALA A 64 -1.21 9.02 17.16
C ALA A 64 -2.04 8.03 17.98
N MET A 65 -2.34 6.85 17.44
CA MET A 65 -3.06 5.79 18.14
C MET A 65 -2.32 5.35 19.41
N GLN A 66 -1.01 5.12 19.31
CA GLN A 66 -0.16 4.80 20.46
C GLN A 66 -0.16 5.95 21.49
N HIS A 67 -0.09 7.20 21.04
CA HIS A 67 -0.08 8.37 21.92
C HIS A 67 -1.40 8.58 22.68
N TYR A 68 -2.56 8.43 22.00
CA TYR A 68 -3.87 8.73 22.58
C TYR A 68 -4.52 7.55 23.32
N THR A 69 -4.30 6.32 22.84
CA THR A 69 -4.99 5.11 23.35
C THR A 69 -4.05 4.13 24.03
N GLY A 70 -2.73 4.28 23.87
CA GLY A 70 -1.74 3.31 24.34
C GLY A 70 -1.78 1.98 23.57
N GLN A 71 -2.62 1.85 22.55
CA GLN A 71 -2.72 0.67 21.70
C GLN A 71 -1.98 0.92 20.38
N SER A 72 -1.32 -0.12 19.87
CA SER A 72 -0.57 -0.03 18.62
C SER A 72 -1.40 -0.40 17.39
N GLU A 73 -2.46 -1.20 17.56
CA GLU A 73 -3.24 -1.74 16.43
C GLU A 73 -4.70 -2.01 16.84
N VAL A 74 -5.61 -1.90 15.86
CA VAL A 74 -7.01 -2.34 16.02
C VAL A 74 -7.04 -3.87 15.95
N LYS A 75 -7.62 -4.51 16.98
CA LYS A 75 -7.71 -5.97 17.05
C LYS A 75 -8.86 -6.48 16.19
N PHE A 76 -8.56 -7.43 15.30
CA PHE A 76 -9.57 -8.21 14.61
C PHE A 76 -10.23 -9.21 15.59
N GLN A 77 -11.54 -9.10 15.81
CA GLN A 77 -12.29 -9.89 16.79
C GLN A 77 -13.02 -11.09 16.17
N GLY A 78 -13.05 -11.20 14.85
CA GLY A 78 -13.68 -12.32 14.15
C GLY A 78 -13.14 -13.69 14.59
N THR A 79 -14.04 -14.66 14.74
CA THR A 79 -13.74 -16.04 15.15
C THR A 79 -13.88 -17.03 13.99
N GLY A 80 -13.17 -18.16 14.04
CA GLY A 80 -13.28 -19.21 13.03
C GLY A 80 -12.45 -18.96 11.75
N PRO A 81 -12.82 -19.53 10.60
CA PRO A 81 -12.00 -19.51 9.38
C PRO A 81 -11.61 -18.12 8.86
N ILE A 82 -12.48 -17.12 9.05
CA ILE A 82 -12.23 -15.74 8.63
C ILE A 82 -11.01 -15.11 9.33
N ARG A 83 -10.74 -15.51 10.57
CA ARG A 83 -9.57 -15.07 11.34
C ARG A 83 -8.27 -15.57 10.72
N THR A 84 -8.24 -16.83 10.32
CA THR A 84 -7.08 -17.42 9.64
C THR A 84 -6.81 -16.72 8.33
N VAL A 85 -7.86 -16.49 7.51
CA VAL A 85 -7.74 -15.75 6.25
C VAL A 85 -7.20 -14.33 6.49
N TYR A 86 -7.72 -13.62 7.49
CA TYR A 86 -7.25 -12.29 7.87
C TYR A 86 -5.75 -12.28 8.19
N PHE A 87 -5.30 -13.16 9.09
CA PHE A 87 -3.90 -13.18 9.49
C PHE A 87 -2.95 -13.64 8.39
N VAL A 88 -3.38 -14.57 7.52
CA VAL A 88 -2.58 -14.95 6.35
C VAL A 88 -2.37 -13.76 5.41
N ILE A 89 -3.44 -13.01 5.12
CA ILE A 89 -3.35 -11.80 4.29
C ILE A 89 -2.53 -10.71 4.99
N LEU A 90 -2.77 -10.46 6.27
CA LEU A 90 -2.05 -9.43 7.04
C LEU A 90 -0.54 -9.72 7.11
N VAL A 91 -0.16 -10.93 7.50
CA VAL A 91 1.25 -11.30 7.65
C VAL A 91 1.97 -11.24 6.31
N SER A 92 1.39 -11.81 5.27
CA SER A 92 1.98 -11.76 3.92
C SER A 92 2.07 -10.33 3.38
N HIS A 93 1.04 -9.50 3.60
CA HIS A 93 1.04 -8.09 3.26
C HIS A 93 2.19 -7.36 3.93
N VAL A 94 2.34 -7.45 5.26
CA VAL A 94 3.36 -6.72 6.02
C VAL A 94 4.77 -7.14 5.58
N LEU A 95 5.03 -8.45 5.45
CA LEU A 95 6.33 -8.96 5.03
C LEU A 95 6.72 -8.45 3.63
N LEU A 96 5.76 -8.43 2.70
CA LEU A 96 5.98 -7.90 1.35
C LEU A 96 6.09 -6.37 1.35
N ALA A 97 5.28 -5.67 2.15
CA ALA A 97 5.21 -4.22 2.21
C ALA A 97 6.54 -3.60 2.64
N ILE A 98 7.26 -4.21 3.59
CA ILE A 98 8.59 -3.74 4.04
C ILE A 98 9.59 -3.68 2.87
N THR A 99 9.45 -4.56 1.88
CA THR A 99 10.35 -4.60 0.71
C THR A 99 10.02 -3.54 -0.34
N VAL A 100 8.77 -3.06 -0.39
CA VAL A 100 8.26 -2.18 -1.46
C VAL A 100 9.01 -0.85 -1.55
N PRO A 101 9.28 -0.09 -0.46
CA PRO A 101 9.99 1.18 -0.55
C PRO A 101 11.36 1.05 -1.24
N VAL A 102 12.14 0.05 -0.84
CA VAL A 102 13.47 -0.20 -1.41
C VAL A 102 13.37 -0.58 -2.88
N LEU A 103 12.50 -1.54 -3.22
CA LEU A 103 12.31 -2.03 -4.58
C LEU A 103 11.76 -0.93 -5.51
N ALA A 104 10.80 -0.14 -5.05
CA ALA A 104 10.20 0.95 -5.81
C ALA A 104 11.23 2.05 -6.09
N ILE A 105 12.01 2.48 -5.08
CA ILE A 105 13.08 3.47 -5.24
C ILE A 105 14.12 2.97 -6.25
N MET A 106 14.59 1.72 -6.12
CA MET A 106 15.55 1.14 -7.07
C MET A 106 14.97 1.13 -8.49
N THR A 107 13.73 0.67 -8.65
CA THR A 107 13.05 0.57 -9.95
C THR A 107 12.92 1.93 -10.64
N VAL A 108 12.47 2.95 -9.88
CA VAL A 108 12.34 4.33 -10.38
C VAL A 108 13.71 4.93 -10.68
N ARG A 109 14.71 4.73 -9.82
CA ARG A 109 16.07 5.22 -10.06
C ARG A 109 16.66 4.68 -11.36
N HIS A 110 16.52 3.38 -11.64
CA HIS A 110 16.95 2.81 -12.92
C HIS A 110 16.17 3.38 -14.11
N GLY A 111 14.87 3.64 -13.96
CA GLY A 111 14.06 4.28 -14.99
C GLY A 111 14.48 5.72 -15.28
N LEU A 112 14.80 6.50 -14.23
CA LEU A 112 15.28 7.88 -14.35
C LEU A 112 16.68 7.96 -14.97
N LYS A 113 17.56 7.00 -14.65
CA LYS A 113 18.89 6.87 -15.26
C LYS A 113 18.88 6.24 -16.65
N GLN A 114 17.70 5.99 -17.23
CA GLN A 114 17.54 5.34 -18.55
C GLN A 114 18.22 3.96 -18.65
N GLN A 115 18.42 3.27 -17.52
CA GLN A 115 19.01 1.93 -17.46
C GLN A 115 17.92 0.87 -17.71
N TRP A 116 17.41 0.80 -18.94
CA TRP A 116 16.20 0.05 -19.28
C TRP A 116 16.27 -1.45 -18.97
N GLN A 117 17.43 -2.09 -19.18
CA GLN A 117 17.59 -3.51 -18.88
C GLN A 117 17.46 -3.79 -17.37
N ALA A 118 18.16 -3.01 -16.55
CA ALA A 118 18.10 -3.10 -15.09
C ALA A 118 16.69 -2.77 -14.57
N HIS A 119 16.08 -1.70 -15.09
CA HIS A 119 14.71 -1.31 -14.78
C HIS A 119 13.73 -2.47 -15.05
N ARG A 120 13.76 -3.08 -16.23
CA ARG A 120 12.87 -4.21 -16.59
C ARG A 120 13.12 -5.46 -15.75
N LYS A 121 14.37 -5.73 -15.36
CA LYS A 121 14.71 -6.89 -14.52
C LYS A 121 14.08 -6.75 -13.14
N ILE A 122 14.26 -5.59 -12.50
CA ILE A 122 13.74 -5.34 -11.16
C ILE A 122 12.22 -5.12 -11.19
N ALA A 123 11.70 -4.37 -12.17
CA ALA A 123 10.27 -4.10 -12.31
C ALA A 123 9.42 -5.39 -12.44
N ARG A 124 9.96 -6.48 -13.00
CA ARG A 124 9.25 -7.78 -13.04
C ARG A 124 8.98 -8.38 -11.65
N ILE A 125 9.78 -8.01 -10.65
CA ILE A 125 9.63 -8.44 -9.26
C ILE A 125 8.87 -7.36 -8.47
N THR A 126 9.29 -6.09 -8.59
CA THR A 126 8.67 -4.97 -7.88
C THR A 126 7.19 -4.82 -8.21
N PHE A 127 6.82 -4.91 -9.49
CA PHE A 127 5.45 -4.67 -9.93
C PHE A 127 4.41 -5.60 -9.29
N PRO A 128 4.53 -6.94 -9.36
CA PRO A 128 3.55 -7.83 -8.73
C PRO A 128 3.48 -7.67 -7.21
N ILE A 129 4.63 -7.47 -6.54
CA ILE A 129 4.66 -7.24 -5.09
C ILE A 129 3.92 -5.94 -4.74
N TRP A 130 4.21 -4.86 -5.46
CA TRP A 130 3.63 -3.55 -5.19
C TRP A 130 2.11 -3.52 -5.46
N VAL A 131 1.66 -4.19 -6.52
CA VAL A 131 0.23 -4.39 -6.81
C VAL A 131 -0.43 -5.22 -5.71
N TYR A 132 0.19 -6.33 -5.31
CA TYR A 132 -0.33 -7.22 -4.25
C TYR A 132 -0.51 -6.46 -2.93
N VAL A 133 0.52 -5.75 -2.47
CA VAL A 133 0.48 -4.97 -1.23
C VAL A 133 -0.60 -3.87 -1.32
N SER A 134 -0.67 -3.13 -2.42
CA SER A 134 -1.67 -2.06 -2.58
C SER A 134 -3.10 -2.59 -2.55
N LEU A 135 -3.36 -3.75 -3.17
CA LEU A 135 -4.68 -4.38 -3.16
C LEU A 135 -5.04 -4.93 -1.77
N THR A 136 -4.10 -5.68 -1.17
CA THR A 136 -4.33 -6.33 0.13
C THR A 136 -4.47 -5.31 1.25
N GLY A 137 -3.86 -4.12 1.16
CA GLY A 137 -4.07 -3.03 2.12
C GLY A 137 -5.52 -2.57 2.16
N VAL A 138 -6.20 -2.47 1.01
CA VAL A 138 -7.64 -2.17 0.94
C VAL A 138 -8.47 -3.30 1.53
N ILE A 139 -8.12 -4.56 1.22
CA ILE A 139 -8.83 -5.74 1.74
C ILE A 139 -8.73 -5.79 3.27
N ILE A 140 -7.54 -5.59 3.84
CA ILE A 140 -7.32 -5.57 5.29
C ILE A 140 -8.20 -4.49 5.96
N TYR A 141 -8.27 -3.29 5.37
CA TYR A 141 -9.17 -2.24 5.85
C TYR A 141 -10.64 -2.68 5.83
N VAL A 142 -11.12 -3.24 4.71
CA VAL A 142 -12.51 -3.73 4.62
C VAL A 142 -12.78 -4.82 5.64
N MET A 143 -11.86 -5.77 5.82
CA MET A 143 -11.97 -6.84 6.81
C MET A 143 -12.05 -6.28 8.24
N LEU A 144 -11.23 -5.28 8.58
CA LEU A 144 -11.18 -4.68 9.91
C LEU A 144 -12.36 -3.78 10.25
N PHE A 145 -12.84 -2.97 9.29
CA PHE A 145 -13.81 -1.91 9.57
C PHE A 145 -15.24 -2.25 9.10
N GLN A 146 -15.41 -3.12 8.11
CA GLN A 146 -16.74 -3.46 7.56
C GLN A 146 -17.18 -4.87 7.92
N TRP A 147 -16.26 -5.84 7.99
CA TRP A 147 -16.59 -7.25 8.26
C TRP A 147 -16.28 -7.71 9.68
N ASN A 148 -15.52 -6.93 10.44
CA ASN A 148 -15.27 -7.23 11.84
C ASN A 148 -16.55 -6.91 12.62
N PRO A 149 -17.16 -7.87 13.32
CA PRO A 149 -18.20 -7.55 14.29
C PRO A 149 -17.58 -6.61 15.34
N GLN A 150 -18.15 -5.42 15.48
CA GLN A 150 -17.73 -4.38 16.44
C GLN A 150 -18.18 -4.76 17.85
#